data_AF-A0A835KGV9-F1
#
_entry.id   AF-A0A835KGV9-F1
#
_cell.length_a   1.000
_cell.length_b   1.000
_cell.length_c   1.000
_cell.angle_alpha   90.00
_cell.angle_beta   90.00
_cell.angle_gamma   90.00
#
_symmetry.space_group_name_H-M   'P 1'
#
loop_
_entity.id
_entity.type
_entity.pdbx_description
1 polymer ?
#
loop_
_entity_poly.entity_id
_entity_poly.type
_entity_poly.pdbx_seq_one_letter_code
_entity_poly.pdbx_strand_id
1 'polypeptide(L)' 'MFYCHTFIEKGSTDNVIHIHSDCCVSVRLVENNDMRCILSLLTDKEKAEIDEEKILSLQSLCEYP' A
#
# COMPACT_ATOMS: atom_id res chain seq x y z
N MET A 1 10.29 -11.73 0.68
CA MET A 1 9.65 -10.84 1.67
C MET A 1 9.05 -9.69 0.89
N PHE A 2 7.73 -9.65 0.76
CA PHE A 2 7.04 -8.63 -0.05
C PHE A 2 6.79 -7.39 0.83
N TYR A 3 7.64 -6.39 0.66
CA TYR A 3 7.55 -5.12 1.39
C TYR A 3 6.64 -4.17 0.61
N CYS A 4 5.73 -3.45 1.30
CA CYS A 4 4.82 -2.51 0.63
C CYS A 4 5.56 -1.50 -0.26
N HIS A 5 6.77 -1.10 0.17
CA HIS A 5 7.59 -0.12 -0.55
C HIS A 5 7.86 -0.52 -2.01
N THR A 6 8.20 -1.78 -2.29
CA THR A 6 8.52 -2.20 -3.67
C THR A 6 7.28 -2.19 -4.56
N PHE A 7 6.10 -2.42 -3.98
CA PHE A 7 4.85 -2.35 -4.72
C PHE A 7 4.46 -0.90 -5.01
N ILE A 8 4.46 -0.04 -3.97
CA ILE A 8 3.98 1.35 -4.06
C ILE A 8 4.99 2.31 -4.69
N GLU A 9 6.22 1.89 -5.00
CA GLU A 9 7.22 2.74 -5.65
C GLU A 9 6.77 3.15 -7.07
N LYS A 10 6.97 4.42 -7.43
CA LYS A 10 6.66 4.88 -8.80
C LYS A 10 7.45 4.10 -9.83
N GLY A 11 6.76 3.64 -10.88
CA GLY A 11 7.38 2.85 -11.94
C GLY A 11 7.61 1.39 -11.58
N SER A 12 7.20 0.96 -10.38
CA SER A 12 7.20 -0.46 -10.02
C SER A 12 6.31 -1.26 -10.97
N THR A 13 6.84 -2.34 -11.54
CA THR A 13 6.10 -3.30 -12.36
C THR A 13 5.39 -4.36 -11.52
N ASP A 14 5.59 -4.36 -10.21
CA ASP A 14 4.95 -5.30 -9.31
C ASP A 14 3.46 -4.96 -9.22
N ASN A 15 2.63 -5.87 -9.71
CA ASN A 15 1.17 -5.73 -9.75
C ASN A 15 0.46 -6.66 -8.76
N VAL A 16 1.22 -7.46 -8.00
CA VAL A 16 0.65 -8.50 -7.13
C VAL A 16 1.27 -8.41 -5.76
N ILE A 17 0.41 -8.23 -4.75
CA ILE A 17 0.73 -8.44 -3.35
C ILE A 17 0.04 -9.71 -2.89
N HIS A 18 0.80 -10.58 -2.21
CA HIS A 18 0.23 -11.75 -1.59
C HIS A 18 -0.59 -11.37 -0.34
N ILE A 19 -1.79 -11.93 -0.19
CA ILE A 19 -2.72 -11.62 0.90
C ILE A 19 -2.17 -11.92 2.31
N HIS A 20 -1.20 -12.84 2.40
CA HIS A 20 -0.49 -13.18 3.65
C HIS A 20 0.91 -12.53 3.75
N SER A 21 1.24 -11.58 2.87
CA SER A 21 2.49 -10.83 2.97
C SER A 21 2.50 -9.93 4.20
N ASP A 22 3.71 -9.60 4.68
CA ASP A 22 3.91 -8.61 5.74
C ASP A 22 3.30 -7.24 5.39
N CYS A 23 3.23 -6.92 4.09
CA CYS A 23 2.54 -5.74 3.62
C CYS A 23 1.05 -5.76 3.96
N CYS A 24 0.33 -6.82 3.60
CA CYS A 24 -1.10 -6.91 3.92
C CYS A 24 -1.37 -7.09 5.42
N VAL A 25 -0.46 -7.72 6.16
CA VAL A 25 -0.53 -7.74 7.63
C VAL A 25 -0.49 -6.32 8.18
N SER A 26 0.39 -5.47 7.66
CA SER A 26 0.52 -4.06 8.08
C SER A 26 -0.69 -3.22 7.67
N VAL A 27 -1.20 -3.39 6.45
CA VAL A 27 -2.39 -2.69 5.95
C VAL A 27 -3.61 -2.96 6.84
N ARG A 28 -3.77 -4.19 7.33
CA ARG A 28 -4.87 -4.58 8.23
C ARG A 28 -4.77 -4.00 9.65
N LEU A 29 -3.61 -3.49 10.04
CA LEU A 29 -3.47 -2.76 11.30
C LEU A 29 -3.98 -1.32 11.19
N VAL A 30 -4.17 -0.82 9.97
CA VAL A 30 -4.81 0.48 9.73
C VAL A 30 -6.31 0.34 9.95
N GLU A 31 -6.86 1.23 10.77
CA GLU A 31 -8.30 1.25 11.04
C GLU A 31 -9.11 1.34 9.73
N ASN A 32 -10.06 0.41 9.54
CA ASN A 32 -10.88 0.27 8.34
C ASN A 32 -10.10 0.09 7.01
N ASN A 33 -8.82 -0.28 7.08
CA ASN A 33 -7.93 -0.31 5.92
C ASN A 33 -7.94 1.03 5.16
N ASP A 34 -8.11 2.16 5.85
CA ASP A 34 -8.24 3.47 5.19
C ASP A 34 -6.89 3.94 4.64
N MET A 35 -6.59 3.50 3.42
CA MET A 35 -5.37 3.87 2.71
C MET A 35 -5.39 5.35 2.26
N ARG A 36 -6.57 6.00 2.20
CA ARG A 36 -6.64 7.45 1.95
C ARG A 36 -6.11 8.22 3.15
N CYS A 37 -6.41 7.78 4.37
CA CYS A 37 -5.84 8.33 5.58
C CYS A 37 -4.31 8.22 5.53
N ILE A 38 -3.78 7.03 5.20
CA ILE A 38 -2.33 6.83 5.04
C ILE A 38 -1.74 7.79 4.01
N LEU A 39 -2.35 7.88 2.82
CA LEU A 39 -1.89 8.80 1.77
C LEU A 39 -1.87 10.27 2.22
N SER A 40 -2.84 10.67 3.06
CA SER A 40 -2.91 12.03 3.60
C SER A 40 -1.83 12.35 4.64
N LEU A 41 -1.29 11.34 5.33
CA LEU A 41 -0.19 11.47 6.28
C LEU A 41 1.18 11.63 5.61
N LEU A 42 1.28 11.31 4.33
CA LEU A 42 2.55 11.35 3.60
C LEU A 42 2.95 12.79 3.26
N THR A 43 4.23 13.06 3.42
CA THR A 43 4.86 14.31 3.01
C THR A 43 4.86 14.44 1.48
N ASP A 44 4.96 15.67 0.99
CA ASP A 44 5.06 15.92 -0.46
C ASP A 44 6.25 15.19 -1.11
N LYS A 45 7.33 14.99 -0.34
CA LYS A 45 8.50 14.23 -0.79
C LYS A 45 8.17 12.75 -0.98
N GLU A 46 7.49 12.14 -0.02
CA GLU A 46 7.07 10.73 -0.13
C GLU A 46 6.09 10.54 -1.29
N LYS A 47 5.12 11.45 -1.44
CA LYS A 47 4.18 11.45 -2.59
C LYS A 47 4.87 11.59 -3.95
N ALA A 48 6.03 12.24 -3.98
CA ALA A 48 6.81 12.33 -5.21
C ALA A 48 7.41 10.98 -5.63
N GLU A 49 7.69 10.07 -4.67
CA GLU A 49 8.38 8.80 -4.89
C GLU A 49 7.43 7.58 -4.98
N ILE A 50 6.21 7.71 -4.46
CA ILE A 50 5.21 6.63 -4.43
C ILE A 50 4.08 6.82 -5.45
N ASP A 51 3.51 5.70 -5.90
CA ASP A 51 2.31 5.60 -6.69
C ASP A 51 1.08 5.61 -5.78
N GLU A 52 0.34 6.72 -5.81
CA GLU A 52 -0.84 6.93 -4.97
C GLU A 52 -1.94 5.91 -5.28
N GLU A 53 -2.14 5.55 -6.56
CA GLU A 53 -3.17 4.59 -6.96
C GLU A 53 -2.87 3.20 -6.39
N LYS A 54 -1.59 2.82 -6.38
CA LYS A 54 -1.16 1.57 -5.76
C LYS A 54 -1.40 1.56 -4.26
N ILE A 55 -1.12 2.64 -3.55
CA ILE A 55 -1.44 2.74 -2.11
C ILE A 55 -2.94 2.55 -1.88
N LEU A 56 -3.79 3.22 -2.66
CA LEU A 56 -5.24 3.08 -2.54
C LEU A 56 -5.70 1.66 -2.86
N SER A 57 -5.06 0.98 -3.81
CA SER A 57 -5.39 -0.41 -4.16
C SER A 57 -5.08 -1.41 -3.05
N LEU A 58 -4.19 -1.09 -2.11
CA LEU A 58 -3.87 -1.96 -0.96
C LEU A 58 -5.12 -2.25 -0.12
N GLN A 59 -6.07 -1.32 -0.06
CA GLN A 59 -7.30 -1.49 0.69
C GLN A 59 -8.08 -2.72 0.22
N SER A 60 -8.22 -2.90 -1.10
CA SER A 60 -8.95 -4.05 -1.69
C SER A 60 -8.07 -5.29 -1.83
N LEU A 61 -6.78 -5.13 -2.16
CA LEU A 61 -5.86 -6.27 -2.34
C LEU A 61 -5.57 -7.02 -1.04
N CYS A 62 -5.62 -6.32 0.10
CA CYS A 62 -5.35 -6.88 1.41
C CYS A 62 -6.61 -7.20 2.21
N GLU A 63 -7.79 -6.93 1.67
CA GLU A 63 -9.07 -7.33 2.27
C GLU A 63 -9.14 -8.86 2.37
N TYR A 64 -9.52 -9.37 3.55
CA TYR A 64 -9.68 -10.80 3.75
C TYR A 64 -11.05 -11.22 3.21
N PRO A 65 -11.17 -12.32 2.45
CA PRO A 65 -12.47 -12.85 2.04
C PRO A 65 -13.31 -13.33 3.23
#